data_AF-A0A3Q3BGF6-F1
#
_entry.id   AF-A0A3Q3BGF6-F1
#
_cell.length_a   1.000
_cell.length_b   1.000
_cell.length_c   1.000
_cell.angle_alpha   90.00
_cell.angle_beta   90.00
_cell.angle_gamma   90.00
#
_symmetry.space_group_name_H-M   'P 1'
#
loop_
_entity.id
_entity.type
_entity.pdbx_description
1 polymer ?
#
loop_
_entity_poly.entity_id
_entity_poly.type
_entity_poly.pdbx_seq_one_letter_code
_entity_poly.pdbx_strand_id
1 'polypeptide(L)'
;MQCEEGTEWLLELLTDVQLQQYFLRIRDELNVTRLSHFDYVKNEDLEKIGMGRPGQRRLWEAVKRRRALYKRKSWMSKVQYHLCPAGNSNTTNLTFKKDDLIV
;
A
#
# COMPACT_ATOMS: atom_id res chain seq x y z
N MET A 1 0.02 -21.42 22.53
CA MET A 1 0.94 -21.10 21.42
C MET A 1 0.65 -19.66 21.03
N GLN A 2 1.55 -18.72 21.34
CA GLN A 2 1.39 -17.30 21.04
C GLN A 2 1.60 -17.10 19.54
N CYS A 3 0.57 -17.39 18.75
CA CYS A 3 0.56 -17.03 17.34
C CYS A 3 0.67 -15.50 17.27
N GLU A 4 1.78 -15.01 16.72
CA GLU A 4 1.90 -14.03 15.62
C GLU A 4 0.72 -13.07 15.31
N GLU A 5 -0.11 -12.69 16.27
CA GLU A 5 -1.30 -11.83 16.09
C GLU A 5 -0.90 -10.38 15.74
N GLY A 6 0.38 -10.05 15.90
CA GLY A 6 0.96 -8.76 15.57
C GLY A 6 1.55 -8.65 14.17
N THR A 7 1.80 -9.74 13.44
CA THR A 7 2.56 -9.71 12.16
C THR A 7 1.77 -10.20 10.96
N GLU A 8 0.59 -10.77 11.16
CA GLU A 8 -0.29 -11.22 10.07
C GLU A 8 -0.61 -10.07 9.07
N TRP A 9 -0.85 -8.86 9.59
CA TRP A 9 -1.10 -7.68 8.75
C TRP A 9 0.08 -7.34 7.84
N LEU A 10 1.31 -7.65 8.26
CA LEU A 10 2.53 -7.40 7.49
C LEU A 10 2.65 -8.45 6.38
N LEU A 11 2.36 -9.72 6.68
CA LEU A 11 2.36 -10.80 5.69
C LEU A 11 1.35 -10.54 4.57
N GLU A 12 0.11 -10.17 4.92
CA GLU A 12 -0.91 -9.77 3.94
C GLU A 12 -0.45 -8.59 3.09
N LEU A 13 0.09 -7.54 3.72
CA LEU A 13 0.55 -6.35 3.02
C LEU A 13 1.66 -6.67 2.02
N LEU A 14 2.60 -7.52 2.41
CA LEU A 14 3.66 -8.00 1.52
C LEU A 14 3.11 -8.93 0.43
N THR A 15 2.06 -9.69 0.73
CA THR A 15 1.38 -10.57 -0.24
C THR A 15 0.75 -9.79 -1.37
N ASP A 16 0.08 -8.69 -1.07
CA ASP A 16 -0.53 -7.80 -2.06
C ASP A 16 0.47 -7.24 -3.08
N VAL A 17 1.75 -7.12 -2.70
CA VAL A 17 2.82 -6.59 -3.55
C VAL A 17 3.88 -7.61 -3.96
N GLN A 18 3.61 -8.89 -3.72
CA GLN A 18 4.50 -9.99 -4.09
C GLN A 18 5.90 -9.87 -3.46
N LEU A 19 5.95 -9.41 -2.21
CA LEU A 19 7.16 -9.26 -1.40
C LEU A 19 7.16 -10.18 -0.17
N GLN A 20 6.37 -11.26 -0.18
CA GLN A 20 6.26 -12.21 0.94
C GLN A 20 7.61 -12.83 1.31
N GLN A 21 8.50 -13.02 0.33
CA GLN A 21 9.85 -13.52 0.52
C GLN A 21 10.68 -12.62 1.46
N TYR A 22 10.34 -11.34 1.59
CA TYR A 22 11.01 -10.40 2.49
C TYR A 22 10.36 -10.34 3.88
N PHE A 23 9.26 -11.08 4.14
CA PHE A 23 8.56 -11.06 5.42
C PHE A 23 9.50 -11.39 6.60
N LEU A 24 10.25 -12.49 6.48
CA LEU A 24 11.21 -12.89 7.51
C LEU A 24 12.31 -11.83 7.70
N ARG A 25 12.79 -11.21 6.62
CA ARG A 25 13.81 -10.15 6.72
C ARG A 25 13.27 -8.89 7.40
N ILE A 26 12.05 -8.48 7.08
CA ILE A 26 11.41 -7.31 7.68
C ILE A 26 11.04 -7.55 9.16
N ARG A 27 10.66 -8.77 9.52
CA ARG A 27 10.37 -9.16 10.90
C ARG A 27 11.64 -9.37 11.73
N ASP A 28 12.64 -10.03 11.18
CA ASP A 28 13.82 -10.47 11.95
C ASP A 28 14.93 -9.40 11.92
N GLU A 29 15.17 -8.74 10.77
CA GLU A 29 16.20 -7.69 10.66
C GLU A 29 15.66 -6.29 11.01
N LEU A 30 14.46 -5.93 10.53
CA LEU A 30 13.88 -4.60 10.78
C LEU A 30 12.93 -4.56 12.00
N ASN A 31 12.61 -5.72 12.59
CA ASN A 31 11.71 -5.84 13.76
C ASN A 31 10.39 -5.08 13.61
N VAL A 32 9.82 -5.08 12.40
CA VAL A 32 8.54 -4.43 12.13
C VAL A 32 7.40 -5.31 12.63
N THR A 33 6.85 -4.94 13.79
CA THR A 33 5.65 -5.56 14.37
C THR A 33 4.44 -4.63 14.29
N ARG A 34 4.66 -3.32 14.09
CA ARG A 34 3.61 -2.30 14.00
C ARG A 34 3.82 -1.38 12.80
N LEU A 35 2.73 -0.79 12.32
CA LEU A 35 2.76 0.17 11.21
C LEU A 35 3.68 1.38 11.49
N SER A 36 3.83 1.76 12.76
CA SER A 36 4.69 2.88 13.20
C SER A 36 6.18 2.59 13.06
N HIS A 37 6.60 1.32 13.03
CA HIS A 37 8.02 1.01 12.78
C HIS A 37 8.42 1.43 11.37
N PHE A 38 7.50 1.44 10.40
CA PHE A 38 7.78 1.97 9.06
C PHE A 38 8.15 3.45 9.03
N ASP A 39 7.84 4.24 10.07
CA ASP A 39 8.30 5.64 10.12
C ASP A 39 9.81 5.75 10.39
N TYR A 40 10.42 4.69 10.95
CA TYR A 40 11.86 4.60 11.20
C TYR A 40 12.61 3.81 10.13
N VAL A 41 11.91 3.05 9.29
CA VAL A 41 12.52 2.30 8.19
C VAL A 41 12.96 3.26 7.10
N LYS A 42 14.28 3.32 6.85
CA LYS A 42 14.85 4.11 5.75
C LYS A 42 15.14 3.23 4.54
N ASN A 43 15.39 3.88 3.40
CA ASN A 43 15.80 3.19 2.18
C ASN A 43 17.08 2.37 2.38
N GLU A 44 18.01 2.86 3.20
CA GLU A 44 19.25 2.16 3.56
C GLU A 44 18.97 0.80 4.24
N ASP A 45 17.99 0.74 5.14
CA ASP A 45 17.66 -0.51 5.83
C ASP A 45 16.95 -1.50 4.90
N LEU A 46 16.16 -0.99 3.95
CA LEU A 46 15.59 -1.80 2.87
C LEU A 46 16.68 -2.31 1.92
N GLU A 47 17.74 -1.54 1.66
CA GLU A 47 18.88 -2.01 0.87
C GLU A 47 19.69 -3.08 1.61
N LYS A 48 19.86 -2.98 2.93
CA LYS A 48 20.54 -4.01 3.76
C LYS A 48 19.86 -5.38 3.68
N ILE A 49 18.52 -5.42 3.69
CA ILE A 49 17.77 -6.67 3.52
C ILE A 49 17.75 -7.19 2.07
N GLY A 50 18.43 -6.52 1.14
CA GLY A 50 18.47 -6.89 -0.28
C GLY A 50 17.22 -6.47 -1.07
N MET A 51 16.47 -5.47 -0.60
CA MET A 51 15.33 -4.93 -1.31
C MET A 51 15.77 -3.78 -2.23
N GLY A 52 15.85 -4.05 -3.54
CA GLY A 52 16.14 -3.02 -4.53
C GLY A 52 15.03 -1.98 -4.70
N ARG A 53 15.35 -0.87 -5.41
CA ARG A 53 14.40 0.22 -5.71
C ARG A 53 13.01 -0.20 -6.24
N PRO A 54 12.84 -1.21 -7.11
CA PRO A 54 11.50 -1.67 -7.52
C PRO A 54 10.73 -2.38 -6.39
N GLY A 55 11.42 -3.06 -5.47
CA GLY A 55 10.80 -3.64 -4.27
C GLY A 55 10.37 -2.55 -3.29
N GLN A 56 11.25 -1.58 -3.02
CA GLN A 56 10.98 -0.48 -2.11
C GLN A 56 9.76 0.35 -2.56
N ARG A 57 9.67 0.71 -3.85
CA ARG A 57 8.51 1.44 -4.38
C ARG A 57 7.20 0.70 -4.13
N ARG A 58 7.18 -0.62 -4.40
CA ARG A 58 6.00 -1.46 -4.19
C ARG A 58 5.61 -1.53 -2.71
N LEU A 59 6.58 -1.71 -1.81
CA LEU A 59 6.35 -1.72 -0.37
C LEU A 59 5.72 -0.41 0.11
N TRP A 60 6.30 0.74 -0.26
CA TRP A 60 5.81 2.05 0.16
C TRP A 60 4.40 2.35 -0.37
N GLU A 61 4.08 1.95 -1.60
CA GLU A 61 2.71 2.06 -2.15
C GLU A 61 1.70 1.23 -1.33
N ALA A 62 2.06 0.01 -0.94
CA ALA A 62 1.23 -0.83 -0.08
C ALA A 62 1.03 -0.23 1.31
N VAL A 63 2.12 0.26 1.93
CA VAL A 63 2.09 0.90 3.24
C VAL A 63 1.21 2.15 3.22
N LYS A 64 1.33 3.00 2.19
CA LYS A 64 0.44 4.16 2.01
C LYS A 64 -1.03 3.76 1.88
N ARG A 65 -1.33 2.75 1.07
CA ARG A 65 -2.71 2.23 0.89
C ARG A 65 -3.28 1.70 2.20
N ARG A 66 -2.51 0.91 2.96
CA ARG A 66 -2.95 0.36 4.24
C ARG A 66 -3.08 1.44 5.33
N ARG A 67 -2.20 2.46 5.34
CA ARG A 67 -2.36 3.66 6.19
C ARG A 67 -3.67 4.41 5.92
N ALA A 68 -4.07 4.55 4.64
CA ALA A 68 -5.34 5.17 4.28
C ALA A 68 -6.55 4.36 4.78
N LEU A 69 -6.49 3.02 4.73
CA LEU A 69 -7.52 2.13 5.29
C LEU A 69 -7.59 2.21 6.82
N TYR A 70 -6.45 2.32 7.50
CA TYR A 70 -6.41 2.41 8.97
C TYR A 70 -6.92 3.76 9.49
N LYS A 71 -6.54 4.87 8.83
CA LYS A 71 -7.18 6.17 9.08
C LYS A 71 -8.68 6.08 8.85
N ARG A 72 -9.14 5.32 7.85
CA ARG A 72 -10.57 5.09 7.57
C ARG A 72 -11.33 4.52 8.74
N LYS A 73 -10.81 3.50 9.44
CA LYS A 73 -11.47 2.97 10.65
C LYS A 73 -11.51 3.98 11.81
N SER A 74 -10.52 4.86 11.94
CA SER A 74 -10.47 5.89 12.99
C SER A 74 -11.36 7.11 12.72
N TRP A 75 -11.60 7.46 11.45
CA TRP A 75 -12.46 8.60 11.09
C TRP A 75 -13.91 8.18 10.76
N MET A 76 -14.18 6.89 10.54
CA MET A 76 -15.53 6.35 10.26
C MET A 76 -16.51 6.37 11.46
N SER A 77 -16.13 6.92 12.62
CA SER A 77 -17.12 7.46 13.57
C SER A 77 -17.74 8.77 13.07
N LYS A 78 -17.27 9.34 11.95
CA LYS A 78 -17.81 10.55 11.30
C LYS A 78 -17.59 10.52 9.78
N VAL A 79 -18.46 9.79 9.09
CA VAL A 79 -18.95 9.91 7.68
C VAL A 79 -18.17 10.78 6.68
N GLN A 80 -17.87 10.20 5.49
CA GLN A 80 -17.66 10.84 4.16
C GLN A 80 -16.71 10.05 3.22
N TYR A 81 -17.30 9.08 2.53
CA TYR A 81 -16.70 8.30 1.45
C TYR A 81 -16.13 9.19 0.33
N HIS A 82 -14.84 9.50 0.25
CA HIS A 82 -14.21 9.86 -1.02
C HIS A 82 -12.71 9.51 -1.05
N LEU A 83 -12.28 9.05 -2.23
CA LEU A 83 -10.94 9.18 -2.78
C LEU A 83 -9.86 8.16 -2.41
N CYS A 84 -9.75 7.13 -3.27
CA CYS A 84 -8.44 6.69 -3.75
C CYS A 84 -7.95 7.71 -4.80
N PRO A 85 -6.77 8.35 -4.65
CA PRO A 85 -6.10 8.97 -5.78
C PRO A 85 -5.15 7.94 -6.38
N ALA A 86 -5.64 7.13 -7.31
CA ALA A 86 -4.77 6.41 -8.24
C ALA A 86 -4.30 7.42 -9.28
N GLY A 87 -3.09 7.95 -9.10
CA GLY A 87 -2.42 8.73 -10.13
C GLY A 87 -1.76 7.79 -11.15
N ASN A 88 -2.28 7.74 -12.37
CA ASN A 88 -1.47 8.02 -13.55
C ASN A 88 -2.35 8.38 -14.76
N SER A 89 -2.01 9.49 -15.38
CA SER A 89 -2.58 10.08 -16.60
C SER A 89 -2.36 9.19 -17.82
N ASN A 90 -3.43 9.03 -18.63
CA ASN A 90 -3.45 9.24 -20.09
C ASN A 90 -4.74 8.63 -20.65
N THR A 91 -5.80 9.43 -20.78
CA THR A 91 -6.94 9.05 -21.63
C THR A 91 -7.39 10.30 -22.37
N THR A 92 -7.14 10.27 -23.68
CA THR A 92 -7.47 11.30 -24.64
C THR A 92 -8.97 11.55 -24.69
N ASN A 93 -9.29 12.81 -24.98
CA ASN A 93 -10.59 13.45 -24.89
C ASN A 93 -11.79 12.71 -25.49
N LEU A 94 -12.92 12.92 -24.81
CA LEU A 94 -14.30 12.82 -25.27
C LEU A 94 -14.53 13.58 -26.58
N THR A 95 -15.16 12.93 -27.56
CA THR A 95 -16.18 13.55 -28.42
C THR A 95 -17.24 12.49 -28.74
N PHE A 96 -18.22 12.35 -27.84
CA PHE A 96 -19.47 11.68 -28.13
C PHE A 96 -20.31 12.64 -28.98
N LYS A 97 -20.25 12.49 -30.31
CA LYS A 97 -21.20 13.14 -31.23
C LYS A 97 -22.59 12.52 -30.98
N LYS A 98 -23.42 13.21 -30.20
CA LYS A 98 -24.87 13.17 -30.36
C LYS A 98 -25.18 14.14 -31.48
N ASP A 99 -25.66 13.62 -32.60
CA ASP A 99 -26.52 14.27 -33.59
C ASP A 99 -26.42 13.45 -34.89
N ASP A 100 -27.02 12.26 -34.89
CA ASP A 100 -27.57 11.65 -36.10
C ASP A 100 -28.73 10.74 -35.67
N LEU A 101 -29.80 11.41 -35.26
CA LEU A 101 -31.13 10.84 -35.22
C LEU A 101 -31.91 11.52 -36.35
N ILE A 102 -32.11 10.76 -37.43
CA ILE A 102 -33.34 10.70 -38.24
C ILE A 102 -33.99 12.07 -38.55
N VAL A 103 -33.80 12.53 -39.79
CA VAL A 103 -34.87 12.63 -40.80
C VAL A 103 -34.28 12.24 -42.15
#